data_AF-A0A0C7N8N7-F1
#
_entry.id   AF-A0A0C7N8N7-F1
#
_cell.length_a   1.000
_cell.length_b   1.000
_cell.length_c   1.000
_cell.angle_alpha   90.00
_cell.angle_beta   90.00
_cell.angle_gamma   90.00
#
_symmetry.space_group_name_H-M   'P 1'
#
loop_
_entity.id
_entity.type
_entity.pdbx_description
1 polymer ?
#
loop_
_entity_poly.entity_id
_entity_poly.type
_entity_poly.pdbx_seq_one_letter_code
_entity_poly.pdbx_strand_id
1 'polypeptide(L)'
;MTTKKTRITVLFDNLQELEQIAPDSQHGTNNSASILIKGSGQQVQYRTVVDYVGEFQHVRITWKGSQNTRNSFLEAPLTEGLNVYIVTGEPFTHIKRAIDSAKYQLLHSGYFDKELVRRFLPAEIFEVDDLDWQSKDYDITLDSTKQRAQIDEFYELEKDHDQIIQYLDSYGKLEVGLFFPESPDEIDVHLNGAVCSWNSNGVIEQCRKTYLFYQRAHVTSPESHGVPVDLLEPVGLHPTLSVDLRNRSSPDNCGYYFYLTTPADLFLDKFQSNPIFIAGATDLEAPEYAVTDSSWGIEMLLALTPEKVNEVNLHTRYIRPQMLGGHKSVKISPVIFQACDTEYDNIHENPFYSKSSGFDSLFTNNTHFNHLNTSTFTVNIPAATAGAYDIIQVGTWATLFFSTLYILIKIFRKK
;
A
#
# COMPACT_ATOMS: atom_id res chain seq x y z
N MET A 1 -5.61 31.06 -10.55
CA MET A 1 -4.20 30.97 -10.96
C MET A 1 -3.68 29.68 -10.38
N THR A 2 -3.26 28.74 -11.23
CA THR A 2 -2.70 27.46 -10.79
C THR A 2 -1.31 27.72 -10.23
N THR A 3 -1.11 27.47 -8.93
CA THR A 3 0.22 27.57 -8.31
C THR A 3 0.85 26.20 -8.25
N LYS A 4 2.03 26.06 -8.86
CA LYS A 4 2.81 24.82 -8.86
C LYS A 4 4.06 25.01 -8.01
N LYS A 5 4.34 24.01 -7.17
CA LYS A 5 5.53 23.95 -6.33
C LYS A 5 6.14 22.55 -6.42
N THR A 6 7.42 22.49 -6.72
CA THR A 6 8.22 21.26 -6.70
C THR A 6 9.20 21.31 -5.54
N ARG A 7 9.23 20.22 -4.78
CA ARG A 7 10.24 19.98 -3.74
C ARG A 7 10.96 18.68 -4.06
N ILE A 8 12.28 18.73 -4.12
CA ILE A 8 13.12 17.54 -4.26
C ILE A 8 13.86 17.36 -2.95
N THR A 9 13.67 16.23 -2.29
CA THR A 9 14.38 15.89 -1.07
C THR A 9 15.29 14.72 -1.34
N VAL A 10 16.59 14.90 -1.12
CA VAL A 10 17.61 13.87 -1.27
C VAL A 10 18.19 13.56 0.09
N LEU A 11 18.15 12.28 0.47
CA LEU A 11 18.68 11.77 1.70
C LEU A 11 19.99 11.01 1.42
N PHE A 12 21.06 11.52 2.00
CA PHE A 12 22.39 10.93 2.00
C PHE A 12 22.56 10.05 3.23
N ASP A 13 23.40 9.03 3.13
CA ASP A 13 23.64 8.11 4.24
C ASP A 13 24.39 8.78 5.40
N ASN A 14 25.23 9.78 5.09
CA ASN A 14 26.04 10.48 6.06
C ASN A 14 26.48 11.87 5.55
N LEU A 15 27.09 12.66 6.45
CA LEU A 15 27.62 13.98 6.14
C LEU A 15 28.72 13.95 5.07
N GLN A 16 29.58 12.92 5.02
CA GLN A 16 30.68 12.88 4.07
C GLN A 16 30.21 12.80 2.61
N GLU A 17 29.08 12.14 2.36
CA GLU A 17 28.46 12.13 1.03
C GLU A 17 27.85 13.47 0.66
N LEU A 18 27.17 14.14 1.62
CA LEU A 18 26.63 15.47 1.39
C LEU A 18 27.73 16.50 1.07
N GLU A 19 28.88 16.41 1.75
CA GLU A 19 30.03 17.29 1.53
C GLU A 19 30.71 17.10 0.15
N GLN A 20 30.46 15.97 -0.52
CA GLN A 20 30.98 15.72 -1.88
C GLN A 20 30.17 16.44 -2.96
N ILE A 21 29.02 17.03 -2.61
CA ILE A 21 28.24 17.86 -3.52
C ILE A 21 28.97 19.19 -3.71
N ALA A 22 29.68 19.30 -4.83
CA ALA A 22 30.21 20.57 -5.27
C ALA A 22 29.08 21.37 -5.95
N PRO A 23 28.80 22.62 -5.54
CA PRO A 23 28.17 23.54 -6.48
C PRO A 23 29.09 23.64 -7.70
N ASP A 24 28.52 23.61 -8.90
CA ASP A 24 29.29 23.61 -10.14
C ASP A 24 30.09 24.92 -10.22
N SER A 25 31.34 24.88 -9.74
CA SER A 25 32.25 26.01 -9.65
C SER A 25 33.34 25.85 -10.70
N GLN A 26 32.95 25.55 -11.94
CA GLN A 26 33.79 25.85 -13.07
C GLN A 26 33.54 27.31 -13.48
N HIS A 27 34.41 28.19 -12.97
CA HIS A 27 34.49 29.64 -13.16
C HIS A 27 33.90 30.45 -12.01
N GLY A 28 34.80 31.05 -11.23
CA GLY A 28 34.48 31.89 -10.09
C GLY A 28 33.72 33.15 -10.49
N THR A 29 32.39 33.05 -10.48
CA THR A 29 31.44 34.15 -10.27
C THR A 29 30.13 33.58 -9.70
N ASN A 30 30.03 33.47 -8.37
CA ASN A 30 28.85 33.61 -7.49
C ASN A 30 27.40 33.22 -7.90
N ASN A 31 27.11 32.42 -8.94
CA ASN A 31 25.73 32.02 -9.24
C ASN A 31 25.68 30.60 -9.86
N SER A 32 25.83 29.56 -9.04
CA SER A 32 25.56 28.19 -9.51
C SER A 32 24.07 28.04 -9.83
N ALA A 33 23.75 27.59 -11.05
CA ALA A 33 22.37 27.40 -11.52
C ALA A 33 21.84 25.98 -11.25
N SER A 34 22.74 25.04 -10.93
CA SER A 34 22.45 23.63 -10.77
C SER A 34 23.18 23.02 -9.56
N ILE A 35 22.66 21.87 -9.11
CA ILE A 35 23.28 20.99 -8.11
C ILE A 35 23.51 19.63 -8.78
N LEU A 36 24.75 19.14 -8.76
CA LEU A 36 25.11 17.80 -9.23
C LEU A 36 25.14 16.84 -8.04
N ILE A 37 24.35 15.78 -8.10
CA ILE A 37 24.31 14.71 -7.11
C ILE A 37 24.87 13.47 -7.76
N LYS A 38 25.93 12.92 -7.17
CA LYS A 38 26.52 11.66 -7.64
C LYS A 38 25.76 10.49 -7.07
N GLY A 39 25.31 9.59 -7.95
CA GLY A 39 24.58 8.41 -7.52
C GLY A 39 25.44 7.46 -6.70
N SER A 40 25.02 7.18 -5.46
CA SER A 40 25.62 6.18 -4.59
C SER A 40 24.60 5.35 -3.79
N GLY A 41 23.30 5.48 -4.12
CA GLY A 41 22.21 4.82 -3.40
C GLY A 41 21.35 5.78 -2.56
N GLN A 42 21.43 7.09 -2.80
CA GLN A 42 20.64 8.06 -2.05
C GLN A 42 19.15 7.88 -2.30
N GLN A 43 18.34 8.07 -1.26
CA GLN A 43 16.89 8.06 -1.38
C GLN A 43 16.40 9.44 -1.83
N VAL A 44 15.51 9.47 -2.81
CA VAL A 44 14.94 10.72 -3.33
C VAL A 44 13.43 10.69 -3.22
N GLN A 45 12.87 11.77 -2.65
CA GLN A 45 11.47 12.13 -2.80
C GLN A 45 11.36 13.32 -3.76
N TYR A 46 10.62 13.14 -4.84
CA TYR A 46 10.23 14.21 -5.74
C TYR A 46 8.75 14.54 -5.51
N ARG A 47 8.49 15.65 -4.82
CA ARG A 47 7.13 16.11 -4.51
C ARG A 47 6.72 17.24 -5.43
N THR A 48 5.59 17.09 -6.11
CA THR A 48 4.95 18.20 -6.82
C THR A 48 3.57 18.47 -6.25
N VAL A 49 3.34 19.73 -5.88
CA VAL A 49 2.05 20.23 -5.38
C VAL A 49 1.50 21.24 -6.37
N VAL A 50 0.26 21.03 -6.78
CA VAL A 50 -0.49 21.90 -7.69
C VAL A 50 -1.77 22.32 -6.98
N ASP A 51 -1.92 23.62 -6.70
CA ASP A 51 -3.25 24.14 -6.32
C ASP A 51 -4.05 24.30 -7.62
N TYR A 52 -5.06 23.45 -7.80
CA TYR A 52 -5.85 23.33 -9.01
C TYR A 52 -7.31 23.64 -8.68
N VAL A 53 -7.86 24.64 -9.35
CA VAL A 53 -9.27 25.02 -9.21
C VAL A 53 -10.07 24.29 -10.28
N GLY A 54 -10.73 23.19 -9.90
CA GLY A 54 -11.51 22.35 -10.80
C GLY A 54 -12.30 21.28 -10.06
N GLU A 55 -13.16 20.58 -10.80
CA GLU A 55 -13.94 19.48 -10.25
C GLU A 55 -13.13 18.19 -10.33
N PHE A 56 -12.71 17.69 -9.17
CA PHE A 56 -12.11 16.38 -9.00
C PHE A 56 -12.50 15.81 -7.64
N GLN A 57 -12.44 14.48 -7.51
CA GLN A 57 -12.83 13.77 -6.29
C GLN A 57 -11.70 13.78 -5.26
N HIS A 58 -12.07 13.61 -3.99
CA HIS A 58 -11.07 13.33 -2.95
C HIS A 58 -10.56 11.88 -3.08
N VAL A 59 -9.35 11.69 -3.59
CA VAL A 59 -8.78 10.37 -3.94
C VAL A 59 -7.31 10.29 -3.52
N ARG A 60 -6.91 9.13 -3.00
CA ARG A 60 -5.50 8.73 -2.88
C ARG A 60 -5.20 7.58 -3.85
N ILE A 61 -4.13 7.70 -4.62
CA ILE A 61 -3.65 6.66 -5.53
C ILE A 61 -2.23 6.30 -5.11
N THR A 62 -1.97 5.03 -4.83
CA THR A 62 -0.62 4.56 -4.52
C THR A 62 -0.16 3.50 -5.51
N TRP A 63 1.11 3.55 -5.88
CA TRP A 63 1.78 2.52 -6.67
C TRP A 63 3.08 2.13 -5.99
N LYS A 64 3.25 0.85 -5.69
CA LYS A 64 4.53 0.31 -5.26
C LYS A 64 4.97 -0.83 -6.16
N GLY A 65 6.10 -0.66 -6.83
CA GLY A 65 6.74 -1.69 -7.65
C GLY A 65 7.32 -2.81 -6.78
N SER A 66 7.41 -4.02 -7.32
CA SER A 66 7.87 -5.20 -6.57
C SER A 66 9.39 -5.23 -6.27
N GLN A 67 10.15 -4.21 -6.69
CA GLN A 67 11.62 -4.23 -6.60
C GLN A 67 12.19 -3.34 -5.49
N ASN A 68 11.40 -2.44 -4.90
CA ASN A 68 11.88 -1.47 -3.94
C ASN A 68 11.44 -1.84 -2.51
N THR A 69 12.34 -2.46 -1.75
CA THR A 69 12.04 -3.03 -0.42
C THR A 69 12.73 -2.29 0.74
N ARG A 70 13.37 -1.14 0.49
CA ARG A 70 14.11 -0.44 1.55
C ARG A 70 13.17 0.39 2.43
N ASN A 71 13.40 0.32 3.74
CA ASN A 71 12.78 1.23 4.70
C ASN A 71 13.33 2.65 4.47
N SER A 72 12.48 3.61 4.13
CA SER A 72 12.88 4.99 3.86
C SER A 72 12.39 5.94 4.94
N PHE A 73 13.20 6.94 5.29
CA PHE A 73 12.78 8.05 6.14
C PHE A 73 11.90 9.07 5.40
N LEU A 74 11.89 9.01 4.06
CA LEU A 74 11.16 9.90 3.18
C LEU A 74 9.84 9.29 2.68
N GLU A 75 9.68 7.96 2.71
CA GLU A 75 8.51 7.25 2.18
C GLU A 75 7.62 6.72 3.33
N ALA A 76 6.31 6.93 3.22
CA ALA A 76 5.34 6.20 4.03
C ALA A 76 5.18 4.76 3.49
N PRO A 77 4.87 3.74 4.32
CA PRO A 77 4.71 2.38 3.82
C PRO A 77 3.57 2.30 2.79
N LEU A 78 3.91 1.97 1.55
CA LEU A 78 2.95 1.70 0.49
C LEU A 78 2.69 0.19 0.37
N THR A 79 1.44 -0.19 0.10
CA THR A 79 1.09 -1.58 -0.24
C THR A 79 1.56 -1.89 -1.66
N GLU A 80 2.14 -3.08 -1.88
CA GLU A 80 2.52 -3.55 -3.23
C GLU A 80 1.37 -3.41 -4.24
N GLY A 81 1.71 -3.06 -5.48
CA GLY A 81 0.73 -2.89 -6.55
C GLY A 81 0.05 -1.52 -6.56
N LEU A 82 -1.02 -1.41 -7.35
CA LEU A 82 -1.82 -0.20 -7.53
C LEU A 82 -3.01 -0.22 -6.57
N ASN A 83 -3.15 0.82 -5.76
CA ASN A 83 -4.28 1.00 -4.85
C ASN A 83 -4.93 2.35 -5.10
N VAL A 84 -6.26 2.38 -5.19
CA VAL A 84 -7.06 3.59 -5.33
C VAL A 84 -8.05 3.66 -4.16
N TYR A 85 -7.92 4.69 -3.35
CA TYR A 85 -8.78 4.97 -2.21
C TYR A 85 -9.64 6.19 -2.52
N ILE A 86 -10.97 6.03 -2.50
CA ILE A 86 -11.92 7.14 -2.61
C ILE A 86 -12.60 7.34 -1.26
N VAL A 87 -12.62 8.55 -0.74
CA VAL A 87 -13.29 8.84 0.55
C VAL A 87 -14.80 8.64 0.44
N THR A 88 -15.39 7.97 1.43
CA THR A 88 -16.83 7.71 1.49
C THR A 88 -17.62 9.01 1.56
N GLY A 89 -18.67 9.13 0.75
CA GLY A 89 -19.52 10.32 0.68
C GLY A 89 -19.20 11.28 -0.48
N GLU A 90 -18.14 11.01 -1.24
CA GLU A 90 -17.86 11.72 -2.49
C GLU A 90 -18.99 11.44 -3.52
N PRO A 91 -19.55 12.48 -4.17
CA PRO A 91 -20.76 12.36 -4.99
C PRO A 91 -20.55 11.61 -6.31
N PHE A 92 -19.30 11.35 -6.68
CA PHE A 92 -18.96 10.78 -7.98
C PHE A 92 -18.32 9.40 -7.81
N THR A 93 -18.98 8.42 -8.44
CA THR A 93 -18.50 7.07 -8.78
C THR A 93 -18.33 6.05 -7.67
N HIS A 94 -19.38 5.25 -7.46
CA HIS A 94 -19.22 3.87 -7.03
C HIS A 94 -18.28 3.16 -8.04
N ILE A 95 -17.10 2.74 -7.60
CA ILE A 95 -16.20 1.94 -8.43
C ILE A 95 -16.72 0.51 -8.47
N LYS A 96 -16.96 -0.01 -9.67
CA LYS A 96 -17.26 -1.44 -9.85
C LYS A 96 -16.08 -2.25 -9.32
N ARG A 97 -16.33 -3.24 -8.45
CA ARG A 97 -15.32 -4.11 -7.83
C ARG A 97 -14.46 -3.44 -6.75
N ALA A 98 -14.77 -2.23 -6.27
CA ALA A 98 -14.09 -1.74 -5.07
C ALA A 98 -14.58 -2.48 -3.82
N ILE A 99 -13.71 -2.61 -2.82
CA ILE A 99 -14.08 -2.95 -1.45
C ILE A 99 -14.70 -1.69 -0.84
N ASP A 100 -15.96 -1.77 -0.41
CA ASP A 100 -16.65 -0.66 0.24
C ASP A 100 -16.42 -0.72 1.75
N SER A 101 -15.58 0.18 2.26
CA SER A 101 -15.21 0.31 3.67
C SER A 101 -15.99 1.45 4.33
N ALA A 102 -15.98 1.51 5.67
CA ALA A 102 -16.65 2.59 6.40
C ALA A 102 -16.06 3.98 6.11
N LYS A 103 -14.77 4.06 5.73
CA LYS A 103 -14.06 5.33 5.49
C LYS A 103 -13.78 5.61 4.02
N TYR A 104 -13.64 4.58 3.21
CA TYR A 104 -13.28 4.71 1.80
C TYR A 104 -13.73 3.51 0.98
N GLN A 105 -13.78 3.69 -0.34
CA GLN A 105 -13.76 2.59 -1.30
C GLN A 105 -12.32 2.29 -1.69
N LEU A 106 -11.91 1.02 -1.60
CA LEU A 106 -10.57 0.55 -1.98
C LEU A 106 -10.64 -0.34 -3.22
N LEU A 107 -9.99 0.08 -4.29
CA LEU A 107 -9.70 -0.77 -5.44
C LEU A 107 -8.21 -1.13 -5.45
N HIS A 108 -7.92 -2.43 -5.56
CA HIS A 108 -6.55 -2.93 -5.65
C HIS A 108 -6.32 -3.65 -6.98
N SER A 109 -5.12 -3.51 -7.51
CA SER A 109 -4.61 -4.27 -8.65
C SER A 109 -3.14 -4.64 -8.42
N GLY A 110 -2.82 -5.93 -8.58
CA GLY A 110 -1.43 -6.41 -8.51
C GLY A 110 -0.56 -6.00 -9.71
N TYR A 111 -1.14 -5.31 -10.69
CA TYR A 111 -0.44 -4.75 -11.85
C TYR A 111 -0.84 -3.30 -12.04
N PHE A 112 0.02 -2.53 -12.71
CA PHE A 112 -0.26 -1.15 -13.04
C PHE A 112 -1.36 -1.07 -14.10
N ASP A 113 -2.48 -0.43 -13.76
CA ASP A 113 -3.58 -0.14 -14.68
C ASP A 113 -3.63 1.37 -14.95
N LYS A 114 -3.14 1.75 -16.12
CA LYS A 114 -3.03 3.15 -16.53
C LYS A 114 -4.39 3.80 -16.79
N GLU A 115 -5.34 3.08 -17.36
CA GLU A 115 -6.67 3.61 -17.66
C GLU A 115 -7.43 3.89 -16.36
N LEU A 116 -7.21 3.04 -15.35
CA LEU A 116 -7.73 3.26 -14.02
C LEU A 116 -7.19 4.56 -13.40
N VAL A 117 -5.87 4.81 -13.48
CA VAL A 117 -5.28 6.05 -12.94
C VAL A 117 -5.82 7.29 -13.67
N ARG A 118 -5.88 7.26 -15.00
CA ARG A 118 -6.40 8.38 -15.82
C ARG A 118 -7.85 8.75 -15.50
N ARG A 119 -8.64 7.82 -14.99
CA ARG A 119 -10.02 8.09 -14.57
C ARG A 119 -10.08 9.06 -13.37
N PHE A 120 -9.06 9.03 -12.50
CA PHE A 120 -9.04 9.81 -11.27
C PHE A 120 -8.08 10.98 -11.30
N LEU A 121 -6.97 10.87 -12.03
CA LEU A 121 -5.97 11.93 -12.18
C LEU A 121 -6.28 12.76 -13.45
N PRO A 122 -6.76 14.01 -13.31
CA PRO A 122 -7.06 14.84 -14.46
C PRO A 122 -5.78 15.18 -15.23
N ALA A 123 -5.83 15.06 -16.56
CA ALA A 123 -4.75 15.36 -17.48
C ALA A 123 -4.24 16.81 -17.35
N GLU A 124 -5.11 17.74 -16.96
CA GLU A 124 -4.78 19.14 -16.71
C GLU A 124 -3.85 19.33 -15.52
N ILE A 125 -3.85 18.38 -14.57
CA ILE A 125 -2.95 18.39 -13.42
C ILE A 125 -1.66 17.66 -13.79
N PHE A 126 -1.77 16.40 -14.23
CA PHE A 126 -0.63 15.57 -14.66
C PHE A 126 -1.07 14.52 -15.68
N GLU A 127 -0.24 14.35 -16.71
CA GLU A 127 -0.40 13.26 -17.66
C GLU A 127 0.23 11.98 -17.11
N VAL A 128 -0.56 10.91 -17.06
CA VAL A 128 -0.12 9.61 -16.52
C VAL A 128 1.05 9.03 -17.34
N ASP A 129 1.16 9.41 -18.61
CA ASP A 129 2.25 9.03 -19.51
C ASP A 129 3.61 9.63 -19.15
N ASP A 130 3.62 10.77 -18.47
CA ASP A 130 4.85 11.50 -18.16
C ASP A 130 5.56 10.92 -16.91
N LEU A 131 4.89 10.01 -16.19
CA LEU A 131 5.40 9.40 -14.97
C LEU A 131 6.07 8.04 -15.26
N ASP A 132 7.20 7.79 -14.60
CA ASP A 132 7.92 6.52 -14.69
C ASP A 132 7.39 5.52 -13.65
N TRP A 133 6.41 4.73 -14.05
CA TRP A 133 5.78 3.71 -13.22
C TRP A 133 6.62 2.42 -13.07
N GLN A 134 7.75 2.30 -13.77
CA GLN A 134 8.57 1.09 -13.72
C GLN A 134 9.66 1.18 -12.66
N SER A 135 10.31 2.34 -12.56
CA SER A 135 11.45 2.54 -11.65
C SER A 135 11.10 3.26 -10.34
N LYS A 136 9.91 3.86 -10.24
CA LYS A 136 9.51 4.68 -9.10
C LYS A 136 8.23 4.19 -8.43
N ASP A 137 8.15 4.48 -7.14
CA ASP A 137 6.94 4.34 -6.35
C ASP A 137 6.22 5.69 -6.24
N TYR A 138 4.90 5.67 -6.07
CA TYR A 138 4.07 6.88 -6.06
C TYR A 138 3.07 6.89 -4.92
N ASP A 139 2.92 8.05 -4.28
CA ASP A 139 1.78 8.41 -3.44
C ASP A 139 1.16 9.71 -3.96
N ILE A 140 -0.02 9.59 -4.54
CA ILE A 140 -0.74 10.69 -5.18
C ILE A 140 -1.98 10.99 -4.36
N THR A 141 -2.13 12.24 -3.92
CA THR A 141 -3.31 12.69 -3.18
C THR A 141 -3.98 13.84 -3.91
N LEU A 142 -5.27 13.69 -4.19
CA LEU A 142 -6.16 14.70 -4.71
C LEU A 142 -7.12 15.11 -3.59
N ASP A 143 -6.99 16.34 -3.09
CA ASP A 143 -7.85 16.90 -2.05
C ASP A 143 -8.83 17.90 -2.67
N SER A 144 -10.04 17.43 -2.95
CA SER A 144 -11.12 18.23 -3.54
C SER A 144 -11.53 19.41 -2.65
N THR A 145 -11.43 19.27 -1.33
CA THR A 145 -11.80 20.31 -0.36
C THR A 145 -10.76 21.42 -0.34
N LYS A 146 -9.48 21.07 -0.41
CA LYS A 146 -8.38 22.04 -0.46
C LYS A 146 -8.05 22.51 -1.87
N GLN A 147 -8.69 21.95 -2.90
CA GLN A 147 -8.41 22.23 -4.31
C GLN A 147 -6.91 22.06 -4.61
N ARG A 148 -6.36 20.94 -4.14
CA ARG A 148 -4.92 20.65 -4.19
C ARG A 148 -4.65 19.22 -4.66
N ALA A 149 -3.73 19.08 -5.59
CA ALA A 149 -3.13 17.80 -5.97
C ALA A 149 -1.67 17.73 -5.50
N GLN A 150 -1.28 16.59 -4.96
CA GLN A 150 0.09 16.28 -4.56
C GLN A 150 0.51 14.96 -5.18
N ILE A 151 1.67 14.93 -5.81
CA ILE A 151 2.33 13.73 -6.31
C ILE A 151 3.67 13.62 -5.60
N ASP A 152 3.86 12.52 -4.87
CA ASP A 152 5.13 12.13 -4.29
C ASP A 152 5.68 10.94 -5.07
N GLU A 153 6.82 11.14 -5.72
CA GLU A 153 7.59 10.09 -6.39
C GLU A 153 8.76 9.68 -5.51
N PHE A 154 8.99 8.38 -5.36
CA PHE A 154 10.06 7.82 -4.55
C PHE A 154 10.94 6.92 -5.39
N TYR A 155 12.25 7.12 -5.31
CA TYR A 155 13.23 6.31 -6.01
C TYR A 155 14.61 6.36 -5.33
N GLU A 156 15.47 5.40 -5.67
CA GLU A 156 16.87 5.37 -5.25
C GLU A 156 17.75 5.86 -6.40
N LEU A 157 18.72 6.73 -6.11
CA LEU A 157 19.69 7.18 -7.08
C LEU A 157 20.81 6.14 -7.19
N GLU A 158 20.71 5.27 -8.20
CA GLU A 158 21.66 4.18 -8.42
C GLU A 158 23.11 4.65 -8.57
N LYS A 159 24.05 3.78 -8.23
CA LYS A 159 25.47 4.06 -8.39
C LYS A 159 25.78 4.40 -9.87
N ASP A 160 26.62 5.43 -10.05
CA ASP A 160 27.05 5.92 -11.37
C ASP A 160 25.93 6.55 -12.23
N HIS A 161 24.73 6.76 -11.67
CA HIS A 161 23.66 7.54 -12.26
C HIS A 161 23.59 8.91 -11.59
N ASP A 162 24.37 9.86 -12.08
CA ASP A 162 24.39 11.22 -11.55
C ASP A 162 23.10 11.97 -11.91
N GLN A 163 22.55 12.72 -10.95
CA GLN A 163 21.39 13.57 -11.14
C GLN A 163 21.79 15.04 -11.09
N ILE A 164 21.49 15.78 -12.15
CA ILE A 164 21.64 17.24 -12.20
C ILE A 164 20.29 17.87 -11.90
N ILE A 165 20.21 18.60 -10.80
CA ILE A 165 19.04 19.38 -10.44
C ILE A 165 19.24 20.82 -10.91
N GLN A 166 18.35 21.27 -11.79
CA GLN A 166 18.30 22.64 -12.29
C GLN A 166 16.84 23.11 -12.32
N TYR A 167 16.65 24.42 -12.24
CA TYR A 167 15.32 25.01 -12.37
C TYR A 167 14.76 24.82 -13.78
N LEU A 168 13.50 24.41 -13.86
CA LEU A 168 12.70 24.39 -15.08
C LEU A 168 11.42 25.18 -14.80
N ASP A 169 10.94 25.95 -15.79
CA ASP A 169 9.69 26.71 -15.66
C ASP A 169 8.49 25.81 -15.31
N SER A 170 8.54 24.54 -15.74
CA SER A 170 7.53 23.53 -15.44
C SER A 170 7.44 23.17 -13.95
N TYR A 171 8.43 23.53 -13.12
CA TYR A 171 8.44 23.28 -11.67
C TYR A 171 7.71 24.36 -10.87
N GLY A 172 7.47 25.54 -11.45
CA GLY A 172 6.94 26.68 -10.72
C GLY A 172 7.94 27.14 -9.64
N LYS A 173 7.66 26.90 -8.36
CA LYS A 173 8.65 27.14 -7.28
C LYS A 173 9.47 25.89 -7.00
N LEU A 174 10.79 25.96 -7.07
CA LEU A 174 11.69 24.85 -6.77
C LEU A 174 12.38 25.02 -5.41
N GLU A 175 12.23 24.02 -4.55
CA GLU A 175 12.99 23.82 -3.30
C GLU A 175 13.73 22.48 -3.36
N VAL A 176 15.01 22.47 -3.02
CA VAL A 176 15.81 21.24 -2.93
C VAL A 176 16.33 21.09 -1.52
N GLY A 177 15.89 20.05 -0.82
CA GLY A 177 16.39 19.67 0.50
C GLY A 177 17.46 18.58 0.36
N LEU A 178 18.65 18.85 0.88
CA LEU A 178 19.76 17.90 0.92
C LEU A 178 20.03 17.58 2.39
N PHE A 179 19.78 16.34 2.80
CA PHE A 179 19.76 15.95 4.21
C PHE A 179 20.51 14.65 4.46
N PHE A 180 20.99 14.45 5.68
CA PHE A 180 21.47 13.17 6.20
C PHE A 180 20.95 12.96 7.63
N PRO A 181 20.78 11.70 8.08
CA PRO A 181 20.37 11.42 9.46
C PRO A 181 21.55 11.61 10.43
N GLU A 182 21.36 12.41 11.50
CA GLU A 182 22.42 12.70 12.49
C GLU A 182 22.50 11.63 13.59
N SER A 183 21.35 11.14 14.05
CA SER A 183 21.24 9.96 14.90
C SER A 183 19.92 9.26 14.55
N PRO A 184 19.95 8.05 13.95
CA PRO A 184 18.72 7.35 13.65
C PRO A 184 18.19 6.74 14.95
N ASP A 185 17.32 7.47 15.67
CA ASP A 185 16.26 6.79 16.41
C ASP A 185 15.27 6.25 15.36
N GLU A 186 14.66 5.11 15.66
CA GLU A 186 13.68 4.51 14.76
C GLU A 186 12.42 5.37 14.64
N ILE A 187 12.06 6.08 15.71
CA ILE A 187 10.85 6.92 15.78
C ILE A 187 11.19 8.41 15.61
N ASP A 188 12.13 8.91 16.41
CA ASP A 188 12.53 10.32 16.43
C ASP A 188 13.58 10.59 15.34
N VAL A 189 13.18 11.25 14.26
CA VAL A 189 14.07 11.48 13.12
C VAL A 189 14.68 12.87 13.20
N HIS A 190 16.01 12.90 13.14
CA HIS A 190 16.83 14.09 13.11
C HIS A 190 17.57 14.19 11.78
N LEU A 191 17.09 15.05 10.88
CA LEU A 191 17.74 15.31 9.60
C LEU A 191 18.49 16.63 9.63
N ASN A 192 19.78 16.59 9.32
CA ASN A 192 20.63 17.77 9.24
C ASN A 192 21.04 17.99 7.78
N GLY A 193 21.18 19.24 7.36
CA GLY A 193 21.56 19.55 6.00
C GLY A 193 21.21 20.97 5.57
N ALA A 194 20.77 21.12 4.33
CA ALA A 194 20.44 22.42 3.75
C ALA A 194 19.24 22.36 2.82
N VAL A 195 18.48 23.46 2.78
CA VAL A 195 17.42 23.69 1.79
C VAL A 195 17.86 24.82 0.87
N CYS A 196 17.96 24.51 -0.41
CA CYS A 196 18.25 25.45 -1.49
C CYS A 196 16.96 25.83 -2.21
N SER A 197 16.85 27.09 -2.60
CA SER A 197 15.71 27.64 -3.34
C SER A 197 16.20 28.37 -4.59
N TRP A 198 15.42 28.31 -5.66
CA TRP A 198 15.71 28.97 -6.93
C TRP A 198 14.80 30.16 -7.14
N ASN A 199 15.35 31.21 -7.72
CA ASN A 199 14.54 32.33 -8.21
C ASN A 199 13.93 32.01 -9.59
N SER A 200 13.07 32.90 -10.08
CA SER A 200 12.43 32.79 -11.40
C SER A 200 13.40 32.84 -12.59
N ASN A 201 14.66 33.23 -12.37
CA ASN A 201 15.70 33.29 -13.41
C ASN A 201 16.53 32.00 -13.45
N GLY A 202 16.15 30.98 -12.66
CA GLY A 202 16.83 29.69 -12.61
C GLY A 202 18.18 29.70 -11.90
N VAL A 203 18.44 30.71 -11.07
CA VAL A 203 19.65 30.77 -10.23
C VAL A 203 19.29 30.42 -8.79
N ILE A 204 20.19 29.71 -8.10
CA ILE A 204 20.05 29.44 -6.67
C ILE A 204 20.04 30.78 -5.92
N GLU A 205 18.90 31.11 -5.33
CA GLU A 205 18.70 32.34 -4.56
C GLU A 205 19.36 32.21 -3.18
N GLN A 206 19.11 31.10 -2.49
CA GLN A 206 19.64 30.87 -1.16
C GLN A 206 19.66 29.38 -0.82
N CYS A 207 20.74 28.95 -0.18
CA CYS A 207 20.82 27.69 0.56
C CYS A 207 20.91 27.98 2.07
N ARG A 208 19.94 27.48 2.84
CA ARG A 208 19.87 27.67 4.29
C ARG A 208 20.18 26.36 4.98
N LYS A 209 21.12 26.38 5.93
CA LYS A 209 21.30 25.25 6.85
C LYS A 209 19.97 25.00 7.56
N THR A 210 19.49 23.78 7.47
CA THR A 210 18.16 23.37 7.94
C THR A 210 18.31 22.11 8.77
N TYR A 211 17.59 22.08 9.88
CA TYR A 211 17.47 20.92 10.75
C TYR A 211 15.99 20.57 10.81
N LEU A 212 15.66 19.34 10.48
CA LEU A 212 14.30 18.81 10.58
C LEU A 212 14.26 17.81 11.72
N PHE A 213 13.29 18.02 12.60
CA PHE A 213 12.95 17.09 13.66
C PHE A 213 11.49 16.71 13.48
N TYR A 214 11.20 15.42 13.41
CA TYR A 214 9.84 14.90 13.31
C TYR A 214 9.78 13.46 13.79
N GLN A 215 8.57 12.99 14.07
CA GLN A 215 8.35 11.60 14.39
C GLN A 215 7.81 10.81 13.21
N ARG A 216 8.27 9.56 13.07
CA ARG A 216 7.72 8.62 12.08
C ARG A 216 6.42 8.02 12.60
N ALA A 217 5.38 8.10 11.79
CA ALA A 217 4.16 7.34 12.02
C ALA A 217 4.39 5.84 11.84
N HIS A 218 5.25 5.44 10.90
CA HIS A 218 5.52 4.04 10.61
C HIS A 218 7.00 3.71 10.73
N VAL A 219 7.28 2.63 11.43
CA VAL A 219 8.60 2.06 11.66
C VAL A 219 8.57 0.59 11.27
N THR A 220 9.60 0.11 10.60
CA THR A 220 9.76 -1.34 10.34
C THR A 220 10.74 -1.89 11.35
N SER A 221 10.31 -2.86 12.17
CA SER A 221 11.20 -3.54 13.09
C SER A 221 12.30 -4.27 12.32
N PRO A 222 13.56 -4.21 12.79
CA PRO A 222 14.62 -5.07 12.28
C PRO A 222 14.19 -6.53 12.34
N GLU A 223 14.67 -7.39 11.43
CA GLU A 223 14.28 -8.81 11.39
C GLU A 223 14.52 -9.54 12.73
N SER A 224 15.54 -9.13 13.50
CA SER A 224 15.82 -9.64 14.86
C SER A 224 14.72 -9.33 15.88
N HIS A 225 13.89 -8.33 15.59
CA HIS A 225 12.74 -7.89 16.38
C HIS A 225 11.42 -8.13 15.63
N GLY A 226 11.41 -8.99 14.61
CA GLY A 226 10.18 -9.41 13.96
C GLY A 226 9.33 -10.34 14.82
N VAL A 227 8.18 -10.74 14.27
CA VAL A 227 7.30 -11.78 14.81
C VAL A 227 7.22 -12.93 13.81
N PRO A 228 7.37 -14.21 14.25
CA PRO A 228 7.15 -15.36 13.37
C PRO A 228 5.69 -15.41 12.90
N VAL A 229 5.52 -15.56 11.59
CA VAL A 229 4.22 -15.76 10.96
C VAL A 229 4.34 -16.95 10.01
N ASP A 230 3.49 -17.95 10.21
CA ASP A 230 3.53 -19.20 9.45
C ASP A 230 2.17 -19.51 8.84
N LEU A 231 2.16 -19.98 7.60
CA LEU A 231 0.98 -20.62 7.00
C LEU A 231 1.00 -22.10 7.41
N LEU A 232 0.00 -22.50 8.21
CA LEU A 232 -0.06 -23.85 8.75
C LEU A 232 -0.42 -24.88 7.67
N GLU A 233 0.34 -25.97 7.61
CA GLU A 233 0.11 -27.10 6.71
C GLU A 233 -0.66 -28.23 7.41
N PRO A 234 -1.51 -28.99 6.69
CA PRO A 234 -1.81 -28.88 5.27
C PRO A 234 -2.76 -27.71 4.94
N VAL A 235 -2.45 -26.96 3.87
CA VAL A 235 -3.34 -25.89 3.39
C VAL A 235 -4.53 -26.49 2.63
N GLY A 236 -5.65 -26.65 3.33
CA GLY A 236 -6.93 -27.09 2.77
C GLY A 236 -7.83 -25.92 2.34
N LEU A 237 -9.15 -26.13 2.38
CA LEU A 237 -10.12 -25.07 2.10
C LEU A 237 -10.16 -23.98 3.19
N HIS A 238 -9.54 -24.23 4.34
CA HIS A 238 -9.46 -23.33 5.49
C HIS A 238 -7.99 -23.03 5.83
N PRO A 239 -7.31 -22.13 5.11
CA PRO A 239 -5.95 -21.76 5.44
C PRO A 239 -5.89 -21.06 6.81
N THR A 240 -4.92 -21.42 7.64
CA THR A 240 -4.71 -20.77 8.94
C THR A 240 -3.33 -20.13 8.99
N LEU A 241 -3.29 -18.84 9.29
CA LEU A 241 -2.05 -18.12 9.57
C LEU A 241 -1.83 -18.09 11.09
N SER A 242 -0.66 -18.57 11.52
CA SER A 242 -0.23 -18.53 12.92
C SER A 242 0.69 -17.34 13.13
N VAL A 243 0.37 -16.46 14.08
CA VAL A 243 1.18 -15.30 14.49
C VAL A 243 1.66 -15.51 15.93
N ASP A 244 2.96 -15.65 16.12
CA ASP A 244 3.54 -15.99 17.43
C ASP A 244 3.93 -14.76 18.25
N LEU A 245 3.03 -14.32 19.15
CA LEU A 245 3.27 -13.21 20.08
C LEU A 245 3.66 -13.68 21.50
N ARG A 246 4.06 -14.95 21.70
CA ARG A 246 4.39 -15.47 23.05
C ARG A 246 5.47 -14.68 23.78
N ASN A 247 6.42 -14.11 23.03
CA ASN A 247 7.53 -13.32 23.57
C ASN A 247 7.25 -11.81 23.53
N ARG A 248 5.98 -11.41 23.39
CA ARG A 248 5.55 -10.02 23.25
C ARG A 248 4.49 -9.70 24.29
N SER A 249 4.85 -8.87 25.26
CA SER A 249 3.90 -8.21 26.14
C SER A 249 3.27 -7.02 25.43
N SER A 250 2.08 -6.60 25.88
CA SER A 250 1.46 -5.36 25.42
C SER A 250 1.79 -4.23 26.38
N PRO A 251 2.52 -3.19 25.95
CA PRO A 251 2.65 -1.95 26.71
C PRO A 251 1.30 -1.24 26.89
N ASP A 252 1.23 -0.33 27.86
CA ASP A 252 0.10 0.58 28.03
C ASP A 252 -0.07 1.44 26.77
N ASN A 253 -1.32 1.66 26.34
CA ASN A 253 -1.70 2.39 25.11
C ASN A 253 -1.21 1.78 23.78
N CYS A 254 -0.73 0.54 23.79
CA CYS A 254 -0.38 -0.20 22.60
C CYS A 254 -1.29 -1.41 22.39
N GLY A 255 -1.50 -1.79 21.12
CA GLY A 255 -2.14 -3.04 20.75
C GLY A 255 -1.43 -3.70 19.56
N TYR A 256 -1.56 -5.02 19.44
CA TYR A 256 -1.08 -5.76 18.28
C TYR A 256 -2.22 -6.03 17.32
N TYR A 257 -1.95 -5.88 16.03
CA TYR A 257 -2.96 -5.96 14.99
C TYR A 257 -2.47 -6.78 13.82
N PHE A 258 -3.44 -7.46 13.18
CA PHE A 258 -3.28 -8.13 11.90
C PHE A 258 -4.17 -7.42 10.90
N TYR A 259 -3.57 -6.92 9.82
CA TYR A 259 -4.28 -6.34 8.70
C TYR A 259 -4.03 -7.16 7.44
N LEU A 260 -5.08 -7.38 6.64
CA LEU A 260 -4.96 -8.04 5.36
C LEU A 260 -5.96 -7.47 4.36
N THR A 261 -5.45 -7.18 3.17
CA THR A 261 -6.24 -7.05 1.94
C THR A 261 -5.94 -8.24 1.04
N THR A 262 -6.98 -8.89 0.53
CA THR A 262 -6.82 -10.10 -0.29
C THR A 262 -7.92 -10.17 -1.35
N PRO A 263 -7.65 -10.71 -2.56
CA PRO A 263 -8.67 -10.89 -3.58
C PRO A 263 -9.78 -11.82 -3.10
N ALA A 264 -10.93 -11.77 -3.77
CA ALA A 264 -12.15 -12.46 -3.36
C ALA A 264 -12.01 -13.98 -3.22
N ASP A 265 -10.98 -14.56 -3.83
CA ASP A 265 -10.58 -15.95 -3.67
C ASP A 265 -10.43 -16.42 -2.20
N LEU A 266 -10.02 -15.50 -1.32
CA LEU A 266 -9.85 -15.73 0.10
C LEU A 266 -10.71 -14.76 0.89
N PHE A 267 -11.26 -15.22 2.00
CA PHE A 267 -11.97 -14.36 2.93
C PHE A 267 -11.79 -14.83 4.37
N LEU A 268 -12.05 -13.95 5.33
CA LEU A 268 -12.03 -14.28 6.75
C LEU A 268 -13.24 -15.14 7.12
N ASP A 269 -13.03 -16.21 7.88
CA ASP A 269 -14.14 -16.85 8.58
C ASP A 269 -14.57 -15.97 9.76
N LYS A 270 -15.57 -15.11 9.52
CA LYS A 270 -16.12 -14.18 10.51
C LYS A 270 -16.83 -14.86 11.69
N PHE A 271 -17.15 -16.16 11.61
CA PHE A 271 -17.77 -16.89 12.71
C PHE A 271 -16.75 -17.55 13.63
N GLN A 272 -15.54 -17.77 13.11
CA GLN A 272 -14.41 -18.28 13.88
C GLN A 272 -13.44 -17.17 14.33
N SER A 273 -13.66 -15.94 13.86
CA SER A 273 -12.80 -14.79 14.12
C SER A 273 -13.59 -13.65 14.74
N ASN A 274 -12.91 -12.75 15.46
CA ASN A 274 -13.51 -11.52 16.00
C ASN A 274 -12.81 -10.28 15.40
N PRO A 275 -13.07 -9.95 14.12
CA PRO A 275 -12.45 -8.81 13.48
C PRO A 275 -12.93 -7.50 14.12
N ILE A 276 -12.01 -6.54 14.29
CA ILE A 276 -12.38 -5.15 14.60
C ILE A 276 -13.16 -4.56 13.43
N PHE A 277 -12.72 -4.88 12.22
CA PHE A 277 -13.34 -4.43 10.98
C PHE A 277 -13.19 -5.48 9.88
N ILE A 278 -14.22 -5.58 9.04
CA ILE A 278 -14.22 -6.36 7.82
C ILE A 278 -15.11 -5.68 6.77
N ALA A 279 -14.62 -5.57 5.54
CA ALA A 279 -15.35 -5.04 4.40
C ALA A 279 -15.13 -5.86 3.12
N GLY A 280 -16.02 -5.66 2.14
CA GLY A 280 -15.96 -6.30 0.83
C GLY A 280 -16.79 -7.58 0.73
N ALA A 281 -16.26 -8.58 0.03
CA ALA A 281 -16.95 -9.85 -0.25
C ALA A 281 -17.03 -10.76 1.00
N THR A 282 -18.04 -10.55 1.85
CA THR A 282 -18.20 -11.27 3.14
C THR A 282 -19.28 -12.36 3.17
N ASP A 283 -19.93 -12.63 2.03
CA ASP A 283 -20.83 -13.78 1.86
C ASP A 283 -20.01 -15.06 1.91
N LEU A 284 -20.27 -15.98 2.82
CA LEU A 284 -19.43 -17.19 2.99
C LEU A 284 -19.81 -18.30 2.00
N GLU A 285 -21.01 -18.24 1.41
CA GLU A 285 -21.55 -19.30 0.55
C GLU A 285 -21.32 -19.02 -0.93
N ALA A 286 -21.15 -17.74 -1.30
CA ALA A 286 -20.95 -17.37 -2.69
C ALA A 286 -19.59 -17.85 -3.25
N PRO A 287 -19.55 -18.41 -4.47
CA PRO A 287 -18.29 -18.72 -5.14
C PRO A 287 -17.57 -17.44 -5.60
N GLU A 288 -16.28 -17.53 -5.89
CA GLU A 288 -15.44 -16.39 -6.29
C GLU A 288 -16.01 -15.63 -7.50
N TYR A 289 -16.46 -16.35 -8.52
CA TYR A 289 -17.03 -15.78 -9.74
C TYR A 289 -18.39 -15.10 -9.54
N ALA A 290 -19.05 -15.26 -8.39
CA ALA A 290 -20.30 -14.58 -8.08
C ALA A 290 -20.07 -13.22 -7.38
N VAL A 291 -18.94 -13.04 -6.71
CA VAL A 291 -18.64 -11.84 -5.90
C VAL A 291 -17.64 -10.89 -6.55
N THR A 292 -16.84 -11.39 -7.49
CA THR A 292 -15.77 -10.63 -8.17
C THR A 292 -16.24 -9.45 -9.01
N ASP A 293 -17.51 -9.44 -9.40
CA ASP A 293 -18.16 -8.32 -10.09
C ASP A 293 -18.57 -7.19 -9.15
N SER A 294 -18.88 -7.50 -7.88
CA SER A 294 -19.29 -6.53 -6.85
C SER A 294 -18.12 -6.00 -6.02
N SER A 295 -17.13 -6.85 -5.70
CA SER A 295 -15.95 -6.48 -4.92
C SER A 295 -14.72 -7.22 -5.44
N TRP A 296 -13.57 -6.56 -5.45
CA TRP A 296 -12.28 -7.16 -5.78
C TRP A 296 -11.89 -8.23 -4.76
N GLY A 297 -12.24 -8.00 -3.50
CA GLY A 297 -11.87 -8.90 -2.41
C GLY A 297 -12.41 -8.48 -1.07
N ILE A 298 -11.58 -8.65 -0.04
CA ILE A 298 -11.86 -8.21 1.32
C ILE A 298 -10.72 -7.37 1.89
N GLU A 299 -11.09 -6.53 2.85
CA GLU A 299 -10.19 -5.82 3.74
C GLU A 299 -10.59 -6.17 5.17
N MET A 300 -9.61 -6.49 6.01
CA MET A 300 -9.89 -6.86 7.40
C MET A 300 -8.79 -6.40 8.36
N LEU A 301 -9.23 -6.10 9.59
CA LEU A 301 -8.37 -5.75 10.72
C LEU A 301 -8.78 -6.58 11.94
N LEU A 302 -7.84 -7.28 12.55
CA LEU A 302 -8.03 -8.08 13.76
C LEU A 302 -7.12 -7.59 14.88
N ALA A 303 -7.62 -7.61 16.12
CA ALA A 303 -6.79 -7.49 17.30
C ALA A 303 -6.09 -8.82 17.58
N LEU A 304 -4.80 -8.77 17.86
CA LEU A 304 -4.02 -9.93 18.29
C LEU A 304 -3.81 -9.89 19.80
N THR A 305 -3.85 -11.06 20.42
CA THR A 305 -3.62 -11.21 21.85
C THR A 305 -2.11 -11.34 22.13
N PRO A 306 -1.52 -10.47 22.98
CA PRO A 306 -0.13 -10.60 23.39
C PRO A 306 0.10 -11.90 24.18
N GLU A 307 1.36 -12.32 24.32
CA GLU A 307 1.79 -13.49 25.10
C GLU A 307 1.16 -14.82 24.65
N LYS A 308 0.62 -14.88 23.43
CA LYS A 308 -0.05 -16.06 22.87
C LYS A 308 0.29 -16.25 21.40
N VAL A 309 0.07 -17.47 20.93
CA VAL A 309 -0.03 -17.74 19.49
C VAL A 309 -1.44 -17.39 19.06
N ASN A 310 -1.56 -16.58 18.01
CA ASN A 310 -2.83 -16.17 17.44
C ASN A 310 -3.03 -16.90 16.12
N GLU A 311 -4.21 -17.50 15.94
CA GLU A 311 -4.58 -18.17 14.70
C GLU A 311 -5.60 -17.31 13.95
N VAL A 312 -5.26 -16.95 12.72
CA VAL A 312 -6.15 -16.21 11.81
C VAL A 312 -6.67 -17.20 10.77
N ASN A 313 -7.94 -17.56 10.91
CA ASN A 313 -8.60 -18.55 10.05
C ASN A 313 -9.21 -17.89 8.81
N LEU A 314 -8.65 -18.25 7.66
CA LEU A 314 -9.15 -17.86 6.35
C LEU A 314 -9.98 -19.01 5.76
N HIS A 315 -10.73 -18.67 4.72
CA HIS A 315 -11.51 -19.63 3.94
C HIS A 315 -11.31 -19.33 2.45
N THR A 316 -11.07 -20.39 1.68
CA THR A 316 -10.98 -20.31 0.21
C THR A 316 -12.37 -20.36 -0.41
N ARG A 317 -12.62 -19.57 -1.46
CA ARG A 317 -13.85 -19.71 -2.25
C ARG A 317 -13.69 -20.80 -3.31
N TYR A 318 -14.83 -21.36 -3.71
CA TYR A 318 -14.88 -22.12 -4.96
C TYR A 318 -14.55 -21.19 -6.13
N ILE A 319 -13.45 -21.49 -6.80
CA ILE A 319 -12.99 -20.79 -8.00
C ILE A 319 -13.69 -21.33 -9.24
N ARG A 320 -13.67 -20.53 -10.31
CA ARG A 320 -14.20 -20.96 -11.61
C ARG A 320 -13.52 -22.28 -12.06
N PRO A 321 -14.30 -23.32 -12.43
CA PRO A 321 -13.75 -24.56 -12.95
C PRO A 321 -12.83 -24.33 -14.15
N GLN A 322 -11.76 -25.10 -14.25
CA GLN A 322 -10.79 -25.04 -15.34
C GLN A 322 -10.93 -26.30 -16.22
N MET A 323 -10.62 -26.19 -17.51
CA MET A 323 -10.79 -27.31 -18.46
C MET A 323 -10.11 -28.62 -18.02
N LEU A 324 -8.92 -28.52 -17.43
CA LEU A 324 -8.14 -29.67 -16.94
C LEU A 324 -8.14 -29.79 -15.42
N GLY A 325 -8.89 -28.95 -14.70
CA GLY A 325 -8.73 -28.75 -13.26
C GLY A 325 -7.37 -28.12 -12.92
N GLY A 326 -6.90 -28.30 -11.69
CA GLY A 326 -5.60 -27.81 -11.23
C GLY A 326 -5.70 -26.96 -9.96
N HIS A 327 -4.89 -25.92 -9.86
CA HIS A 327 -4.92 -24.97 -8.75
C HIS A 327 -4.81 -23.52 -9.26
N LYS A 328 -5.41 -22.59 -8.53
CA LYS A 328 -5.17 -21.15 -8.65
C LYS A 328 -4.35 -20.70 -7.43
N SER A 329 -3.16 -20.18 -7.68
CA SER A 329 -2.29 -19.66 -6.63
C SER A 329 -2.66 -18.21 -6.30
N VAL A 330 -2.83 -17.90 -5.03
CA VAL A 330 -3.20 -16.58 -4.52
C VAL A 330 -2.11 -16.11 -3.56
N LYS A 331 -1.50 -14.96 -3.87
CA LYS A 331 -0.48 -14.30 -3.02
C LYS A 331 -1.21 -13.47 -1.96
N ILE A 332 -0.84 -13.61 -0.69
CA ILE A 332 -1.32 -12.78 0.42
C ILE A 332 -0.15 -12.20 1.20
N SER A 333 -0.27 -10.94 1.60
CA SER A 333 0.78 -10.21 2.32
C SER A 333 0.18 -9.56 3.57
N PRO A 334 -0.04 -10.33 4.65
CA PRO A 334 -0.55 -9.77 5.88
C PRO A 334 0.45 -8.78 6.49
N VAL A 335 -0.08 -7.72 7.11
CA VAL A 335 0.70 -6.73 7.84
C VAL A 335 0.43 -6.94 9.32
N ILE A 336 1.45 -7.39 10.04
CA ILE A 336 1.42 -7.58 11.49
C ILE A 336 2.16 -6.40 12.10
N PHE A 337 1.47 -5.62 12.91
CA PHE A 337 2.03 -4.42 13.49
C PHE A 337 1.54 -4.18 14.91
N GLN A 338 2.32 -3.41 15.66
CA GLN A 338 1.91 -2.82 16.91
C GLN A 338 1.49 -1.38 16.65
N ALA A 339 0.32 -0.97 17.12
CA ALA A 339 -0.12 0.42 17.10
C ALA A 339 -0.13 0.98 18.52
N CYS A 340 0.54 2.11 18.72
CA CYS A 340 0.68 2.77 20.01
C CYS A 340 0.27 4.23 19.90
N ASP A 341 -0.69 4.66 20.73
CA ASP A 341 -1.08 6.06 20.80
C ASP A 341 -0.09 6.82 21.70
N THR A 342 0.41 7.97 21.22
CA THR A 342 1.33 8.81 21.97
C THR A 342 0.67 10.10 22.44
N GLU A 343 1.13 10.66 23.55
CA GLU A 343 0.60 11.93 24.07
C GLU A 343 1.12 13.15 23.27
N TYR A 344 2.04 12.95 22.33
CA TYR A 344 2.70 13.99 21.57
C TYR A 344 2.21 14.03 20.12
N ASP A 345 2.03 15.23 19.57
CA ASP A 345 1.43 15.45 18.25
C ASP A 345 2.49 15.63 17.13
N ASN A 346 3.74 15.28 17.40
CA ASN A 346 4.88 15.52 16.49
C ASN A 346 4.83 14.67 15.21
N ILE A 347 3.93 13.68 15.13
CA ILE A 347 3.68 12.91 13.91
C ILE A 347 3.14 13.82 12.80
N HIS A 348 2.28 14.79 13.13
CA HIS A 348 1.70 15.71 12.15
C HIS A 348 2.71 16.73 11.62
N GLU A 349 3.83 16.93 12.33
CA GLU A 349 4.92 17.78 11.89
C GLU A 349 5.81 17.11 10.85
N ASN A 350 5.65 15.79 10.64
CA ASN A 350 6.41 15.03 9.65
C ASN A 350 6.08 15.52 8.23
N PRO A 351 7.05 16.14 7.52
CA PRO A 351 6.79 16.69 6.20
C PRO A 351 6.65 15.59 5.14
N PHE A 352 7.03 14.35 5.44
CA PHE A 352 7.04 13.22 4.52
C PHE A 352 5.87 12.27 4.72
N TYR A 353 5.09 12.45 5.77
CA TYR A 353 3.93 11.63 6.08
C TYR A 353 2.67 12.50 6.16
N SER A 354 1.61 12.04 5.50
CA SER A 354 0.28 12.55 5.73
C SER A 354 -0.66 11.39 5.94
N LYS A 355 -1.29 11.35 7.11
CA LYS A 355 -2.37 10.42 7.38
C LYS A 355 -3.53 10.70 6.44
N SER A 356 -3.85 9.73 5.59
CA SER A 356 -4.88 9.89 4.55
C SER A 356 -5.80 8.67 4.53
N SER A 357 -5.96 8.02 3.38
CA SER A 357 -6.79 6.84 3.19
C SER A 357 -5.94 5.58 3.17
N GLY A 358 -6.33 4.57 3.93
CA GLY A 358 -5.55 3.35 4.22
C GLY A 358 -5.89 2.78 5.60
N PHE A 359 -5.27 1.67 5.99
CA PHE A 359 -5.57 1.05 7.29
C PHE A 359 -5.16 1.93 8.47
N ASP A 360 -4.12 2.74 8.31
CA ASP A 360 -3.65 3.71 9.30
C ASP A 360 -4.75 4.72 9.64
N SER A 361 -5.57 5.09 8.65
CA SER A 361 -6.75 5.95 8.82
C SER A 361 -7.73 5.44 9.87
N LEU A 362 -7.75 4.13 10.20
CA LEU A 362 -8.64 3.53 11.19
C LEU A 362 -8.24 3.85 12.64
N PHE A 363 -7.04 4.37 12.86
CA PHE A 363 -6.48 4.69 14.18
C PHE A 363 -6.51 6.19 14.47
N THR A 364 -6.11 6.59 15.68
CA THR A 364 -6.04 8.00 16.08
C THR A 364 -4.87 8.71 15.39
N ASN A 365 -4.93 10.04 15.37
CA ASN A 365 -4.02 10.89 14.61
C ASN A 365 -2.56 10.82 15.12
N ASN A 366 -2.41 10.50 16.40
CA ASN A 366 -1.20 10.35 17.20
C ASN A 366 -0.75 8.89 17.37
N THR A 367 -1.19 7.99 16.49
CA THR A 367 -0.77 6.57 16.53
C THR A 367 0.54 6.35 15.78
N HIS A 368 1.51 5.70 16.42
CA HIS A 368 2.67 5.12 15.76
C HIS A 368 2.46 3.64 15.48
N PHE A 369 2.97 3.19 14.35
CA PHE A 369 2.85 1.84 13.83
C PHE A 369 4.23 1.21 13.71
N ASN A 370 4.51 0.23 14.55
CA ASN A 370 5.69 -0.60 14.43
C ASN A 370 5.34 -1.90 13.68
N HIS A 371 5.78 -2.02 12.43
CA HIS A 371 5.59 -3.18 11.59
C HIS A 371 6.53 -4.30 12.02
N LEU A 372 5.95 -5.43 12.42
CA LEU A 372 6.67 -6.59 12.99
C LEU A 372 6.89 -7.69 11.96
N ASN A 373 5.99 -7.81 10.98
CA ASN A 373 6.10 -8.79 9.91
C ASN A 373 5.21 -8.37 8.72
N THR A 374 5.75 -8.48 7.51
CA THR A 374 5.04 -8.23 6.24
C THR A 374 5.31 -9.37 5.22
N SER A 375 5.60 -10.56 5.72
CA SER A 375 5.91 -11.73 4.90
C SER A 375 4.75 -12.07 3.97
N THR A 376 5.09 -12.57 2.79
CA THR A 376 4.11 -12.99 1.81
C THR A 376 3.95 -14.51 1.83
N PHE A 377 2.71 -14.98 1.78
CA PHE A 377 2.36 -16.39 1.63
C PHE A 377 1.62 -16.65 0.31
N THR A 378 1.74 -17.88 -0.20
CA THR A 378 0.98 -18.33 -1.37
C THR A 378 0.02 -19.43 -0.96
N VAL A 379 -1.27 -19.25 -1.25
CA VAL A 379 -2.32 -20.24 -1.02
C VAL A 379 -2.74 -20.84 -2.35
N ASN A 380 -2.73 -22.16 -2.45
CA ASN A 380 -3.14 -22.87 -3.66
C ASN A 380 -4.59 -23.36 -3.52
N ILE A 381 -5.50 -22.79 -4.31
CA ILE A 381 -6.92 -23.12 -4.28
C ILE A 381 -7.23 -24.15 -5.38
N PRO A 382 -7.81 -25.31 -5.06
CA PRO A 382 -8.10 -26.33 -6.06
C PRO A 382 -9.18 -25.87 -7.05
N ALA A 383 -8.94 -26.11 -8.33
CA ALA A 383 -9.89 -25.86 -9.42
C ALA A 383 -10.53 -27.18 -9.88
N ALA A 384 -11.86 -27.23 -9.89
CA ALA A 384 -12.59 -28.36 -10.45
C ALA A 384 -12.35 -28.50 -11.97
N THR A 385 -12.38 -29.73 -12.48
CA THR A 385 -12.27 -30.00 -13.92
C THR A 385 -13.62 -29.81 -14.62
N ALA A 386 -13.69 -28.85 -15.55
CA ALA A 386 -14.88 -28.62 -16.36
C ALA A 386 -15.09 -29.75 -17.39
N GLY A 387 -14.03 -30.44 -17.82
CA GLY A 387 -14.12 -31.52 -18.81
C GLY A 387 -14.87 -32.76 -18.32
N ALA A 388 -14.99 -32.96 -17.00
CA ALA A 388 -15.77 -34.06 -16.43
C ALA A 388 -17.26 -33.71 -16.23
N TYR A 389 -17.68 -32.48 -16.52
CA TYR A 389 -19.02 -31.99 -16.20
C TYR A 389 -20.13 -32.86 -16.81
N ASP A 390 -20.04 -33.15 -18.11
CA ASP A 390 -21.05 -33.96 -18.82
C ASP A 390 -21.15 -35.38 -18.25
N ILE A 391 -20.00 -35.98 -17.92
CA ILE A 391 -19.92 -37.33 -17.35
C ILE A 391 -20.57 -37.34 -15.96
N ILE A 392 -20.26 -36.35 -15.13
CA ILE A 392 -20.85 -36.20 -13.79
C ILE A 392 -22.36 -35.99 -13.92
N GLN A 393 -22.80 -35.10 -14.82
CA GLN A 393 -24.21 -34.80 -15.03
C GLN A 393 -24.99 -36.06 -15.43
N VAL A 394 -24.51 -36.81 -16.42
CA VAL A 394 -25.14 -38.06 -16.87
C VAL A 394 -25.15 -39.11 -15.75
N GLY A 395 -24.04 -39.25 -15.01
CA GLY A 395 -23.93 -40.17 -13.88
C GLY A 395 -24.91 -39.84 -12.75
N THR A 396 -25.04 -38.56 -12.40
CA THR A 396 -26.01 -38.08 -11.40
C THR A 396 -27.44 -38.35 -11.84
N TRP A 397 -27.79 -38.04 -13.09
CA TRP A 397 -29.13 -38.34 -13.63
C TRP A 397 -29.45 -39.83 -13.62
N ALA A 398 -28.52 -40.68 -14.04
CA ALA A 398 -28.70 -42.12 -14.00
C ALA A 398 -28.92 -42.60 -12.55
N THR A 399 -28.11 -42.12 -11.61
CA THR A 399 -28.22 -42.47 -10.19
C THR A 399 -29.58 -42.05 -9.61
N LEU A 400 -30.02 -40.82 -9.90
CA LEU A 400 -31.33 -40.32 -9.46
C LEU A 400 -32.48 -41.12 -10.07
N PHE A 401 -32.40 -41.43 -11.36
CA PHE A 401 -33.40 -42.23 -12.06
C PHE A 401 -33.52 -43.64 -11.46
N PHE A 402 -32.40 -44.37 -11.33
CA PHE A 402 -32.42 -45.72 -10.77
C PHE A 402 -32.83 -45.74 -9.30
N SER A 403 -32.41 -44.74 -8.51
CA SER A 403 -32.82 -44.62 -7.11
C SER A 403 -34.33 -44.37 -6.99
N THR A 404 -34.87 -43.48 -7.81
CA THR A 404 -36.31 -43.19 -7.85
C THR A 404 -37.09 -44.43 -8.29
N LEU A 405 -36.65 -45.10 -9.36
CA LEU A 405 -37.28 -46.32 -9.85
C LEU A 405 -37.27 -47.43 -8.78
N TYR A 406 -36.14 -47.60 -8.07
CA TYR A 406 -36.03 -48.56 -6.99
C TYR A 406 -37.02 -48.27 -5.85
N ILE A 407 -37.13 -47.00 -5.43
CA ILE A 407 -38.09 -46.57 -4.41
C ILE A 407 -39.52 -46.84 -4.88
N LEU A 408 -39.87 -46.50 -6.13
CA LEU A 408 -41.19 -46.77 -6.69
C LEU A 408 -41.49 -48.27 -6.72
N ILE A 409 -40.55 -49.11 -7.18
CA ILE A 409 -40.70 -50.57 -7.17
C ILE A 409 -40.94 -51.07 -5.74
N LYS A 410 -40.20 -50.56 -4.74
CA LYS A 410 -40.37 -50.94 -3.33
C LYS A 410 -41.72 -50.51 -2.75
N ILE A 411 -42.21 -49.34 -3.11
CA ILE A 411 -43.52 -48.84 -2.68
C ILE A 411 -44.63 -49.69 -3.31
N PHE A 412 -44.58 -49.95 -4.61
CA PHE A 412 -45.65 -50.67 -5.32
C PHE A 412 -45.58 -52.21 -5.18
N ARG A 413 -44.45 -52.78 -4.76
CA ARG A 413 -44.35 -54.21 -4.38
C ARG A 413 -44.85 -54.52 -2.96
N LYS A 414 -45.22 -53.51 -2.15
CA LYS A 414 -45.99 -53.74 -0.91
C LYS A 414 -47.50 -53.73 -1.23
N LYS A 415 -47.94 -54.83 -1.84
CA LYS A 415 -49.32 -55.34 -1.75
C LYS A 415 -49.28 -56.86 -1.82
#